data_AF-A0A183ELN7-F1
#
_entry.id   AF-A0A183ELN7-F1
#
_cell.length_a   1.000
_cell.length_b   1.000
_cell.length_c   1.000
_cell.angle_alpha   90.00
_cell.angle_beta   90.00
_cell.angle_gamma   90.00
#
_symmetry.space_group_name_H-M   'P 1'
#
loop_
_entity.id
_entity.type
_entity.pdbx_description
1 polymer ?
#
loop_
_entity_poly.entity_id
_entity_poly.type
_entity_poly.pdbx_seq_one_letter_code
_entity_poly.pdbx_strand_id
1 'polypeptide(L)'
;MHRYQPNIHVVVHADGNGRQCRTFSFPNTAFMAVTAYQNHRITELKIESNPFAKGFRECEINDVFPLTVNPLFPFYTSLFTSHFRAANFPNE
;
A
#
# COMPACT_ATOMS: atom_id res chain seq x y z
N MET A 1 -2.97 -11.63 5.91
CA MET A 1 -3.67 -10.33 5.99
C MET A 1 -3.80 -9.94 7.46
N HIS A 2 -2.80 -9.27 8.02
CA HIS A 2 -2.76 -8.95 9.46
C HIS A 2 -2.73 -7.45 9.68
N ARG A 3 -3.31 -7.02 10.81
CA ARG A 3 -3.27 -5.63 11.28
C ARG A 3 -2.01 -5.41 12.10
N TYR A 4 -1.36 -4.28 11.88
CA TYR A 4 -0.17 -3.87 12.61
C TYR A 4 -0.32 -2.45 13.15
N GLN A 5 0.30 -2.19 14.29
CA GLN A 5 0.39 -0.88 14.94
C GLN A 5 1.88 -0.51 15.05
N PRO A 6 2.34 0.51 14.32
CA PRO A 6 3.68 1.06 14.51
C PRO A 6 3.86 1.62 15.92
N ASN A 7 5.01 1.32 16.53
CA ASN A 7 5.45 1.85 17.82
C ASN A 7 6.85 2.44 17.67
N ILE A 8 7.09 3.60 18.30
CA ILE A 8 8.41 4.23 18.35
C ILE A 8 8.97 4.02 19.76
N HIS A 9 10.21 3.54 19.84
CA HIS A 9 10.90 3.30 21.10
C HIS A 9 12.08 4.26 21.24
N VAL A 10 12.09 5.06 22.31
CA VAL A 10 13.20 5.95 22.67
C VAL A 10 13.98 5.27 23.79
N VAL A 11 15.22 4.90 23.51
CA VAL A 11 16.11 4.21 24.46
C VAL A 11 17.23 5.17 24.86
N VAL A 12 17.30 5.48 26.14
CA VAL A 12 18.41 6.27 26.71
C VAL A 12 19.53 5.32 27.07
N HIS A 13 20.69 5.51 26.44
CA HIS A 13 21.93 4.85 26.82
C HIS A 13 22.65 5.75 27.83
N ALA A 14 22.63 5.36 29.12
CA ALA A 14 23.41 6.00 30.16
C ALA A 14 24.49 5.03 30.65
N ASP A 15 25.71 5.52 30.84
CA ASP A 15 26.93 4.72 31.07
C ASP A 15 27.03 4.07 32.46
N GLY A 16 25.90 3.75 33.11
CA GLY A 16 25.96 3.08 34.41
C GLY A 16 24.64 2.84 35.14
N ASN A 17 23.50 3.31 34.63
CA ASN A 17 22.23 3.20 35.37
C ASN A 17 21.06 2.76 34.49
N GLY A 18 21.06 1.48 34.09
CA GLY A 18 19.93 0.80 33.45
C GLY A 18 19.52 1.32 32.06
N ARG A 19 18.96 0.46 31.21
CA ARG A 19 18.39 0.89 29.92
C ARG A 19 16.99 1.44 30.17
N GLN A 20 16.83 2.77 30.17
CA GLN A 20 15.49 3.37 30.18
C GLN A 20 14.93 3.36 28.75
N CYS A 21 13.81 2.66 28.55
CA CYS A 21 13.09 2.61 27.29
C CYS A 21 11.70 3.19 27.47
N ARG A 22 11.31 4.14 26.62
CA ARG A 22 9.95 4.66 26.53
C ARG A 22 9.36 4.32 25.17
N THR A 23 8.12 3.84 25.17
CA THR A 23 7.39 3.42 23.97
C THR A 23 6.25 4.38 23.69
N PHE A 24 6.10 4.78 22.43
CA PHE A 24 5.02 5.65 21.94
C PHE A 24 4.26 4.96 20.82
N SER A 25 2.93 4.95 20.93
CA SER A 25 2.02 4.37 19.96
C SER A 25 1.13 5.47 19.37
N PHE A 26 0.85 5.38 18.07
CA PHE A 26 0.01 6.34 17.35
C PHE A 26 -1.16 5.60 16.70
N PRO A 27 -2.35 5.55 17.32
CA PRO A 27 -3.46 4.72 16.83
C PRO A 27 -3.84 4.99 15.37
N ASN A 28 -3.67 6.22 14.91
CA ASN A 28 -3.97 6.65 13.53
C ASN A 28 -3.00 6.10 12.48
N THR A 29 -1.91 5.43 12.89
CA THR A 29 -0.93 4.82 11.98
C THR A 29 -1.10 3.31 11.85
N ALA A 30 -2.15 2.72 12.45
CA ALA A 30 -2.46 1.31 12.27
C ALA A 30 -2.80 1.00 10.79
N PHE A 31 -2.32 -0.13 10.29
CA PHE A 31 -2.56 -0.55 8.90
C PHE A 31 -2.69 -2.06 8.76
N MET A 32 -3.16 -2.52 7.61
CA MET A 32 -3.17 -3.95 7.23
C MET A 32 -2.02 -4.21 6.26
N ALA A 33 -1.18 -5.20 6.54
CA ALA A 33 -0.18 -5.65 5.57
C ALA A 33 -0.86 -6.43 4.44
N VAL A 34 -0.56 -6.04 3.20
CA VAL A 34 -1.14 -6.61 1.98
C VAL A 34 -0.05 -6.76 0.93
N THR A 35 -0.23 -7.72 0.03
CA THR A 35 0.60 -7.89 -1.18
C THR A 35 0.09 -7.04 -2.35
N ALA A 36 -1.20 -6.67 -2.34
CA ALA A 36 -1.83 -5.77 -3.29
C ALA A 36 -2.97 -4.99 -2.61
N TYR A 37 -3.15 -3.72 -2.98
CA TYR A 37 -4.24 -2.90 -2.47
C TYR A 37 -5.60 -3.49 -2.84
N GLN A 38 -6.51 -3.55 -1.85
CA GLN A 38 -7.88 -4.02 -2.05
C GLN A 38 -8.88 -2.88 -2.19
N ASN A 39 -8.59 -1.72 -1.57
CA ASN A 39 -9.47 -0.56 -1.58
C ASN A 39 -8.92 0.51 -2.54
N HIS A 40 -9.66 0.80 -3.62
CA HIS A 40 -9.27 1.76 -4.64
C HIS A 40 -9.01 3.17 -4.08
N ARG A 41 -9.77 3.61 -3.05
CA ARG A 41 -9.57 4.92 -2.42
C ARG A 41 -8.20 5.04 -1.75
N ILE A 42 -7.68 3.92 -1.23
CA ILE A 42 -6.33 3.89 -0.66
C ILE A 42 -5.31 3.96 -1.79
N THR A 43 -5.54 3.28 -2.92
CA THR A 43 -4.69 3.37 -4.10
C THR A 43 -4.61 4.80 -4.63
N GLU A 44 -5.74 5.47 -4.84
CA GLU A 44 -5.82 6.88 -5.26
C GLU A 44 -5.07 7.80 -4.30
N LEU A 45 -5.37 7.71 -3.00
CA LEU A 45 -4.68 8.48 -1.97
C LEU A 45 -3.16 8.26 -2.01
N LYS A 46 -2.72 7.02 -2.23
CA LYS A 46 -1.28 6.68 -2.33
C LYS A 46 -0.66 7.21 -3.62
N ILE A 47 -1.39 7.19 -4.73
CA ILE A 47 -0.94 7.79 -6.00
C ILE A 47 -0.78 9.30 -5.83
N GLU A 48 -1.76 10.00 -5.28
CA GLU A 48 -1.75 11.46 -5.07
C GLU A 48 -0.66 11.91 -4.10
N SER A 49 -0.48 11.20 -2.98
CA SER A 49 0.41 11.63 -1.89
C SER A 49 1.87 11.23 -2.07
N ASN A 50 2.17 10.11 -2.74
CA ASN A 50 3.53 9.60 -2.86
C ASN A 50 4.24 10.11 -4.12
N PRO A 51 5.35 10.89 -4.01
CA PRO A 51 6.09 11.39 -5.17
C PRO A 51 6.57 10.30 -6.15
N PHE A 52 6.88 9.11 -5.64
CA PHE A 52 7.32 7.98 -6.47
C PHE A 52 6.20 7.34 -7.30
N ALA A 53 4.94 7.72 -7.05
CA ALA A 53 3.77 7.24 -7.79
C ALA A 53 3.24 8.27 -8.81
N LYS A 54 3.97 9.38 -9.06
CA LYS A 54 3.49 10.47 -9.92
C LYS A 54 3.09 10.02 -11.33
N GLY A 55 3.77 9.03 -11.92
CA GLY A 55 3.48 8.54 -13.27
C GLY A 55 2.07 7.97 -13.45
N PHE A 56 1.42 7.53 -12.37
CA PHE A 56 0.04 7.04 -12.42
C PHE A 56 -1.00 8.17 -12.42
N ARG A 57 -0.61 9.41 -12.06
CA ARG A 57 -1.50 10.58 -12.06
C ARG A 57 -1.77 11.10 -13.46
N GLU A 58 -0.76 10.99 -14.32
CA GLU A 58 -0.79 11.53 -15.69
C GLU A 58 -1.55 10.62 -16.66
N CYS A 59 -1.77 9.34 -16.29
CA CYS A 59 -2.64 8.44 -17.06
C CYS A 59 -4.09 8.94 -17.09
N GLU A 60 -4.62 9.45 -15.97
CA GLU A 60 -6.03 9.89 -15.90
C GLU A 60 -6.34 11.11 -16.80
N ILE A 61 -5.35 11.99 -17.03
CA ILE A 61 -5.51 13.18 -17.87
C ILE A 61 -5.38 12.83 -19.36
N ASN A 62 -4.58 11.81 -19.70
CA ASN A 62 -4.42 11.35 -21.08
C ASN A 62 -5.49 10.34 -21.50
N ASP A 63 -6.31 9.81 -20.59
CA ASP A 63 -7.42 8.92 -20.94
C ASP A 63 -8.62 9.63 -21.59
N VAL A 64 -8.65 10.97 -21.62
CA VAL A 64 -9.58 11.74 -22.46
C VAL A 64 -9.03 11.93 -23.90
N PHE A 65 -7.74 11.70 -24.13
CA PHE A 65 -7.09 11.76 -25.45
C PHE A 65 -5.86 10.83 -25.49
N PRO A 66 -5.89 9.55 -25.95
CA PRO A 66 -6.91 8.84 -26.73
C PRO A 66 -7.17 7.37 -26.29
N LEU A 67 -8.44 7.00 -26.09
CA LEU A 67 -8.94 5.62 -25.99
C LEU A 67 -8.75 4.77 -27.29
N THR A 68 -7.72 5.00 -28.11
CA THR A 68 -7.62 4.41 -29.46
C THR A 68 -6.28 3.76 -29.84
N VAL A 69 -5.28 3.62 -28.96
CA VAL A 69 -3.97 3.07 -29.43
C VAL A 69 -3.25 2.07 -28.54
N ASN A 70 -3.81 1.56 -27.43
CA ASN A 70 -3.15 0.47 -26.71
C ASN A 70 -4.07 -0.71 -26.37
N PRO A 71 -4.17 -1.73 -27.24
CA PRO A 71 -5.03 -2.89 -27.03
C PRO A 71 -4.56 -3.78 -25.87
N LEU A 72 -3.41 -3.46 -25.24
CA LEU A 72 -2.85 -4.26 -24.14
C LEU A 72 -3.25 -3.81 -22.74
N PHE A 73 -3.88 -2.64 -22.60
CA PHE A 73 -4.30 -2.10 -21.30
C PHE A 73 -5.26 -3.03 -20.50
N PRO A 74 -6.20 -3.75 -21.14
CA PRO A 74 -7.05 -4.71 -20.43
C PRO A 74 -6.28 -5.90 -19.81
N PHE A 75 -5.09 -6.24 -20.34
CA PHE A 75 -4.30 -7.39 -19.87
C PHE A 75 -3.46 -7.08 -18.62
N TYR A 76 -3.12 -5.82 -18.37
CA TYR A 76 -2.38 -5.45 -17.15
C TYR A 76 -3.27 -5.53 -15.90
N THR A 77 -4.55 -5.18 -16.01
CA THR A 77 -5.56 -5.41 -14.96
C THR A 77 -5.87 -6.90 -14.77
N SER A 78 -5.87 -7.71 -15.83
CA SER A 78 -6.23 -9.14 -15.73
C SER A 78 -5.09 -10.03 -15.22
N LEU A 79 -3.83 -9.74 -15.55
CA LEU A 79 -2.66 -10.48 -15.03
C LEU A 79 -2.40 -10.22 -13.54
N PHE A 80 -2.62 -9.00 -13.06
CA PHE A 80 -2.49 -8.68 -11.64
C PHE A 80 -3.62 -9.30 -10.80
N THR A 81 -4.81 -9.43 -11.40
CA THR A 81 -5.98 -10.05 -10.75
C THR A 81 -5.93 -11.59 -10.81
N SER A 82 -5.41 -12.19 -11.90
CA SER A 82 -5.39 -13.64 -12.07
C SER A 82 -4.38 -14.34 -11.16
N HIS A 83 -3.23 -13.70 -10.87
CA HIS A 83 -2.28 -14.28 -9.92
C HIS A 83 -2.80 -14.29 -8.48
N PHE A 84 -3.73 -13.39 -8.15
CA PHE A 84 -4.40 -13.34 -6.83
C PHE A 84 -5.68 -14.17 -6.75
N ARG A 85 -6.33 -14.46 -7.89
CA ARG A 85 -7.54 -15.28 -7.96
C ARG A 85 -7.24 -16.80 -7.92
N ALA A 86 -5.99 -17.22 -8.12
CA ALA A 86 -5.60 -18.62 -7.96
C ALA A 86 -5.53 -19.09 -6.49
N ALA A 87 -5.61 -18.18 -5.50
CA ALA A 87 -5.38 -18.54 -4.10
C ALA A 87 -6.64 -18.58 -3.22
N ASN A 88 -7.85 -18.30 -3.72
CA ASN A 88 -9.07 -18.47 -2.93
C ASN A 88 -10.31 -18.62 -3.83
N PHE A 89 -10.75 -19.85 -4.06
CA PHE A 89 -12.18 -20.18 -4.02
C PHE A 89 -12.37 -21.55 -3.34
N PRO A 90 -13.46 -21.71 -2.57
CA PRO A 90 -13.67 -22.81 -1.63
C PRO A 90 -14.18 -24.06 -2.36
N ASN A 91 -13.78 -25.23 -1.87
CA ASN A 91 -14.54 -26.46 -2.09
C ASN A 91 -15.01 -26.92 -0.70
N GLU A 92 -16.34 -26.97 -0.54
CA GLU A 92 -17.12 -27.52 0.59
C GLU A 92 -16.89 -26.93 1.99
#